data_AF-A0A6A3V9M5-F1
#
_entry.id   AF-A0A6A3V9M5-F1
#
_cell.length_a   1.000
_cell.length_b   1.000
_cell.length_c   1.000
_cell.angle_alpha   90.00
_cell.angle_beta   90.00
_cell.angle_gamma   90.00
#
_symmetry.space_group_name_H-M   'P 1'
#
loop_
_entity.id
_entity.type
_entity.pdbx_description
1 polymer ?
#
loop_
_entity_poly.entity_id
_entity_poly.type
_entity_poly.pdbx_seq_one_letter_code
_entity_poly.pdbx_strand_id
1 'polypeptide(L)'
;MNAVMDPTSVDEALGAPDSEKWVEALNKEFGDLLRNNTWELVEKPVGAKVLTSKWVFVRKRNAQGQVERHRARITIKGCQQKYGLNFWETYAPVVCMEGVR
;
A
#
# COMPACT_ATOMS: atom_id res chain seq x y z
N MET A 1 -3.07 -27.58 -8.55
CA MET A 1 -3.24 -26.73 -7.35
C MET A 1 -3.34 -25.29 -7.82
N ASN A 2 -4.55 -24.75 -7.93
CA ASN A 2 -4.74 -23.37 -8.40
C ASN A 2 -4.31 -22.43 -7.27
N ALA A 3 -3.11 -21.86 -7.39
CA ALA A 3 -2.69 -20.79 -6.52
C ALA A 3 -3.67 -19.62 -6.71
N VAL A 4 -4.47 -19.32 -5.68
CA VAL A 4 -5.35 -18.15 -5.72
C VAL A 4 -4.47 -16.91 -5.89
N MET A 5 -4.53 -16.28 -7.06
CA MET A 5 -3.67 -15.13 -7.39
C MET A 5 -4.09 -13.92 -6.55
N ASP A 6 -3.14 -13.15 -6.06
CA ASP A 6 -3.45 -11.95 -5.28
C ASP A 6 -4.19 -10.90 -6.13
N PRO A 7 -5.18 -10.20 -5.56
CA PRO A 7 -5.94 -9.20 -6.29
C PRO A 7 -5.01 -8.06 -6.73
N THR A 8 -5.25 -7.54 -7.92
CA THR A 8 -4.42 -6.48 -8.50
C THR A 8 -5.04 -5.09 -8.34
N SER A 9 -6.31 -5.07 -7.93
CA SER A 9 -7.17 -3.89 -7.81
C SER A 9 -8.03 -3.97 -6.55
N VAL A 10 -8.47 -2.80 -6.05
CA VAL A 10 -9.36 -2.73 -4.88
C VAL A 10 -10.69 -3.44 -5.15
N ASP A 11 -11.24 -3.26 -6.35
CA ASP A 11 -12.49 -3.92 -6.77
C ASP A 11 -12.39 -5.45 -6.72
N GLU A 12 -11.29 -6.01 -7.25
CA GLU A 12 -11.01 -7.45 -7.16
C GLU A 12 -10.84 -7.93 -5.71
N ALA A 13 -10.22 -7.11 -4.85
CA ALA A 13 -10.05 -7.44 -3.44
C ALA A 13 -11.39 -7.41 -2.67
N LEU A 14 -12.28 -6.48 -3.02
CA LEU A 14 -13.62 -6.37 -2.42
C LEU A 14 -14.61 -7.41 -2.95
N GLY A 15 -14.43 -7.87 -4.19
CA GLY A 15 -15.21 -8.97 -4.78
C GLY A 15 -14.71 -10.37 -4.40
N ALA A 16 -13.57 -10.47 -3.72
CA ALA A 16 -13.01 -11.75 -3.30
C ALA A 16 -13.75 -12.32 -2.09
N PRO A 17 -13.77 -13.66 -1.90
CA PRO A 17 -14.40 -14.29 -0.73
C PRO A 17 -13.74 -13.90 0.60
N ASP A 18 -12.52 -13.38 0.56
CA ASP A 18 -11.76 -12.85 1.69
C ASP A 18 -11.80 -11.32 1.78
N SER A 19 -12.82 -10.67 1.19
CA SER A 19 -12.98 -9.21 1.14
C SER A 19 -12.91 -8.51 2.50
N GLU A 20 -13.50 -9.10 3.54
CA GLU A 20 -13.43 -8.56 4.91
C GLU A 20 -11.98 -8.41 5.40
N LYS A 21 -11.12 -9.40 5.11
CA LYS A 21 -9.70 -9.37 5.49
C LYS A 21 -8.93 -8.33 4.67
N TRP A 22 -9.33 -8.10 3.42
CA TRP A 22 -8.76 -7.04 2.60
C TRP A 22 -9.16 -5.66 3.10
N VAL A 23 -10.42 -5.45 3.50
CA VAL A 23 -10.89 -4.19 4.10
C VAL A 23 -10.16 -3.89 5.40
N GLU A 24 -9.97 -4.89 6.26
CA GLU A 24 -9.18 -4.73 7.49
C GLU A 24 -7.74 -4.31 7.17
N ALA A 25 -7.10 -4.95 6.19
CA ALA A 25 -5.74 -4.62 5.77
C ALA A 25 -5.64 -3.20 5.18
N LEU A 26 -6.63 -2.75 4.41
CA LEU A 26 -6.72 -1.40 3.86
C LEU A 26 -6.85 -0.35 4.98
N ASN A 27 -7.79 -0.58 5.90
CA ASN A 27 -8.03 0.32 7.03
C ASN A 27 -6.81 0.39 7.96
N LYS A 28 -6.14 -0.75 8.17
CA LYS A 28 -4.91 -0.78 8.97
C LYS A 28 -3.81 0.06 8.34
N GLU A 29 -3.54 -0.10 7.04
CA GLU A 29 -2.52 0.71 6.34
C GLU A 29 -2.88 2.20 6.38
N PHE A 30 -4.16 2.54 6.13
CA PHE A 30 -4.61 3.93 6.19
C PHE A 30 -4.45 4.53 7.59
N GLY A 31 -4.82 3.77 8.63
CA GLY A 31 -4.60 4.18 10.02
C GLY A 31 -3.12 4.29 10.40
N ASP A 32 -2.27 3.41 9.87
CA ASP A 32 -0.81 3.48 10.03
C ASP A 32 -0.24 4.76 9.39
N LEU A 33 -0.73 5.14 8.19
CA LEU A 33 -0.33 6.38 7.51
C LEU A 33 -0.75 7.63 8.28
N LEU A 34 -1.99 7.67 8.78
CA LEU A 34 -2.49 8.77 9.61
C LEU A 34 -1.69 8.91 10.91
N ARG A 35 -1.42 7.79 11.59
CA ARG A 35 -0.65 7.80 12.85
C ARG A 35 0.78 8.28 12.66
N ASN A 36 1.38 8.00 11.51
CA ASN A 36 2.75 8.39 11.23
C ASN A 36 2.91 9.89 10.93
N ASN A 37 1.82 10.68 10.83
CA ASN A 37 1.84 12.14 10.55
C ASN A 37 2.79 12.55 9.40
N THR A 38 3.03 11.64 8.46
CA THR A 38 3.98 11.83 7.35
C THR A 38 3.27 12.24 6.06
N TRP A 39 1.94 12.26 6.07
CA TRP A 39 1.09 12.54 4.91
C TRP A 39 -0.12 13.36 5.34
N GLU A 40 -0.46 14.36 4.55
CA GLU A 40 -1.71 15.11 4.66
C GLU A 40 -2.56 14.82 3.41
N LEU A 41 -3.85 14.55 3.62
CA LEU A 41 -4.79 14.41 2.52
C LEU A 41 -5.18 15.82 2.05
N VAL A 42 -4.53 16.28 0.97
CA VAL A 42 -4.81 17.58 0.34
C VAL A 42 -5.67 17.42 -0.91
N GLU A 43 -6.50 18.42 -1.21
CA GLU A 43 -7.17 18.49 -2.50
C GLU A 43 -6.14 18.66 -3.62
N LYS A 44 -6.45 18.09 -4.80
CA LYS A 44 -5.55 18.17 -5.96
C LYS A 44 -5.34 19.64 -6.35
N PRO A 45 -4.09 20.16 -6.33
CA PRO A 45 -3.83 21.53 -6.75
C PRO A 45 -4.08 21.69 -8.25
N VAL A 46 -4.67 22.82 -8.64
CA VAL A 46 -4.91 23.16 -10.05
C VAL A 46 -3.56 23.26 -10.77
N GLY A 47 -3.38 22.47 -11.83
CA GLY A 47 -2.14 22.46 -12.63
C GLY A 47 -1.01 21.56 -12.09
N ALA A 48 -1.16 20.95 -10.91
CA ALA A 48 -0.16 20.05 -10.36
C ALA A 48 -0.22 18.64 -10.97
N LYS A 49 0.95 18.08 -11.29
CA LYS A 49 1.09 16.69 -11.72
C LYS A 49 1.18 15.78 -10.50
N VAL A 50 0.01 15.38 -9.99
CA VAL A 50 -0.11 14.42 -8.89
C VAL A 50 0.43 13.06 -9.33
N LEU A 51 1.29 12.46 -8.51
CA LEU A 51 1.78 11.10 -8.72
C LEU A 51 0.63 10.11 -8.50
N THR A 52 0.47 9.16 -9.41
CA THR A 52 -0.54 8.12 -9.25
C THR A 52 -0.13 7.18 -8.11
N SER A 53 -1.00 7.04 -7.11
CA SER A 53 -0.91 6.00 -6.10
C SER A 53 -1.62 4.72 -6.57
N LYS A 54 -1.14 3.57 -6.10
CA LYS A 54 -1.71 2.25 -6.39
C LYS A 54 -1.71 1.42 -5.12
N TRP A 55 -2.78 0.65 -4.93
CA TRP A 55 -2.84 -0.38 -3.90
C TRP A 55 -2.14 -1.66 -4.36
N VAL A 56 -1.32 -2.23 -3.48
CA VAL A 56 -0.68 -3.52 -3.66
C VAL A 56 -1.21 -4.48 -2.60
N PHE A 57 -1.74 -5.61 -3.05
CA PHE A 57 -2.30 -6.64 -2.19
C PHE A 57 -1.40 -7.87 -2.22
N VAL A 58 -1.15 -8.44 -1.05
CA VAL A 58 -0.31 -9.63 -0.89
C VAL A 58 -0.94 -10.56 0.15
N ARG A 59 -1.16 -11.82 -0.22
CA ARG A 59 -1.47 -12.87 0.75
C ARG A 59 -0.18 -13.46 1.28
N LYS A 60 0.11 -13.21 2.56
CA LYS A 60 1.22 -13.84 3.28
C LYS A 60 0.82 -15.29 3.57
N ARG A 61 1.59 -16.22 3.00
CA ARG A 61 1.40 -17.66 3.18
C ARG A 61 2.46 -18.21 4.12
N ASN A 62 2.08 -19.18 4.94
CA ASN A 62 3.00 -19.92 5.80
C ASN A 62 3.83 -20.93 5.00
N ALA A 63 4.75 -21.65 5.66
CA ALA A 63 5.58 -22.69 5.03
C ALA A 63 4.75 -23.85 4.42
N GLN A 64 3.51 -24.04 4.89
CA GLN A 64 2.57 -25.03 4.38
C GLN A 64 1.72 -24.50 3.20
N GLY A 65 1.94 -23.26 2.76
CA GLY A 65 1.24 -22.62 1.65
C GLY A 65 -0.15 -22.08 1.98
N GLN A 66 -0.58 -22.15 3.24
CA GLN A 66 -1.87 -21.60 3.70
C GLN A 66 -1.76 -20.09 3.94
N VAL A 67 -2.82 -19.34 3.61
CA VAL A 67 -2.86 -17.89 3.83
C VAL A 67 -2.97 -17.61 5.32
N GLU A 68 -1.91 -17.04 5.88
CA GLU A 68 -1.83 -16.65 7.30
C GLU A 68 -2.33 -15.22 7.50
N ARG A 69 -2.01 -14.32 6.57
CA ARG A 69 -2.35 -12.90 6.70
C ARG A 69 -2.52 -12.19 5.37
N HIS A 70 -3.42 -11.21 5.36
CA HIS A 70 -3.62 -10.28 4.24
C HIS A 70 -2.85 -8.99 4.50
N ARG A 71 -2.14 -8.51 3.48
CA ARG A 71 -1.40 -7.25 3.55
C ARG A 71 -1.77 -6.37 2.37
N ALA A 72 -2.24 -5.17 2.64
CA ALA A 72 -2.43 -4.12 1.65
C ALA A 72 -1.41 -3.00 1.90
N ARG A 73 -0.92 -2.37 0.84
CA ARG A 73 -0.02 -1.20 0.91
C ARG A 73 -0.36 -0.18 -0.15
N ILE A 74 -0.30 1.10 0.20
CA ILE A 74 -0.34 2.19 -0.77
C ILE A 74 1.07 2.41 -1.28
N THR A 75 1.26 2.30 -2.59
CA THR A 75 2.54 2.57 -3.26
C THR A 75 2.35 3.67 -4.27
N ILE A 76 3.27 4.64 -4.28
CA ILE A 76 3.29 5.69 -5.30
C ILE A 76 4.10 5.19 -6.49
N LYS A 77 3.63 5.46 -7.71
CA LYS A 77 4.37 5.16 -8.93
C LYS A 77 5.57 6.12 -9.06
N GLY A 78 6.65 5.81 -8.35
CA GLY A 78 7.87 6.63 -8.28
C GLY A 78 8.57 6.85 -9.63
N CYS A 79 8.33 5.99 -10.63
CA CYS A 79 8.90 6.17 -11.98
C CYS A 79 8.36 7.40 -12.73
N GLN A 80 7.38 8.11 -12.17
CA GLN A 80 6.89 9.39 -12.68
C GLN A 80 7.46 10.61 -11.94
N GLN A 81 8.33 10.40 -10.94
CA GLN A 81 9.01 11.49 -10.24
C GLN A 81 10.03 12.15 -11.17
N LYS A 82 9.91 13.48 -11.31
CA LYS A 82 10.97 14.31 -11.88
C LYS A 82 11.86 14.82 -10.75
N TYR A 83 13.16 14.67 -10.90
CA TYR A 83 14.16 15.25 -10.00
C TYR A 83 13.91 16.75 -9.85
N GLY A 84 13.82 17.26 -8.62
CA GLY A 84 13.60 18.68 -8.31
C GLY A 84 12.13 19.16 -8.20
N LEU A 85 11.13 18.34 -8.58
CA LEU A 85 9.71 18.70 -8.45
C LEU A 85 9.01 17.94 -7.32
N ASN A 86 9.02 16.60 -7.37
CA ASN A 86 8.25 15.75 -6.44
C ASN A 86 9.15 14.85 -5.58
N PHE A 87 10.48 15.01 -5.69
CA PHE A 87 11.47 14.13 -5.06
C PHE A 87 11.61 14.37 -3.55
N TRP A 88 11.52 15.63 -3.11
CA TRP A 88 11.64 16.00 -1.70
C TRP A 88 10.35 15.81 -0.90
N GLU A 89 9.20 15.73 -1.58
CA GLU A 89 7.89 15.56 -0.93
C GLU A 89 7.54 14.07 -0.68
N THR A 90 8.19 13.13 -1.38
CA THR A 90 7.90 11.70 -1.24
C THR A 90 8.84 11.06 -0.21
N TYR A 91 8.41 11.01 1.04
CA TYR A 91 9.12 10.25 2.08
C TYR A 91 8.88 8.74 1.90
N ALA A 92 9.92 7.97 1.59
CA ALA A 92 9.87 6.50 1.59
C ALA A 92 10.48 6.00 2.91
N PRO A 93 9.67 5.66 3.94
CA PRO A 93 10.20 5.14 5.19
C PRO A 93 10.81 3.75 4.95
N VAL A 94 12.13 3.67 4.92
CA VAL A 94 12.87 2.40 5.00
C VAL A 94 13.77 2.45 6.24
N VAL A 95 13.16 2.41 7.43
CA VAL A 95 13.88 2.04 8.65
C VAL A 95 12.97 1.13 9.48
N CYS A 96 13.30 -0.16 9.50
CA CYS A 96 12.83 -1.09 10.54
C CYS A 96 13.76 -0.95 11.74
N MET A 97 13.29 -0.35 12.83
CA MET A 97 14.05 -0.21 14.08
C MET A 97 14.27 -1.55 14.83
N GLU A 98 13.74 -2.68 14.33
CA GLU A 98 13.99 -4.02 14.89
C GLU A 98 15.31 -4.66 14.40
N GLY A 99 16.07 -3.99 13.53
CA GLY A 99 17.35 -4.49 13.01
C GLY A 99 18.60 -3.96 13.73
N VAL A 100 18.46 -3.25 14.85
CA VAL A 100 19.59 -2.76 15.65
C VAL A 100 19.56 -3.44 17.02
N ARG A 101 20.25 -4.57 17.11
CA ARG A 101 20.86 -5.08 18.33
C ARG A 101 22.08 -5.92 17.99
#